data_AF-A0A7C6YDQ4-F1
#
_entry.id   AF-A0A7C6YDQ4-F1
#
_cell.length_a   1.000
_cell.length_b   1.000
_cell.length_c   1.000
_cell.angle_alpha   90.00
_cell.angle_beta   90.00
_cell.angle_gamma   90.00
#
_symmetry.space_group_name_H-M   'P 1'
#
loop_
_entity.id
_entity.type
_entity.pdbx_description
1 polymer ?
#
loop_
_entity_poly.entity_id
_entity_poly.type
_entity_poly.pdbx_seq_one_letter_code
_entity_poly.pdbx_strand_id
1 'polypeptide(L)'
;MARIRRHGDWESAQTHSSLLPYLVEETWELIDAVADADRDELVSELGDLLLQVLFHAAIGAERDPDDPAGAPFDIDDIAQAMLDKLRRRAPYWFADDAASSDGAASSEGTGARAVGPRAAGLSAAEQDRLWQEAKAAERAGRPPRGVVDGISWDMPALALGQKVLARAASAGVPDDLVPAEMRTVHVDPIGAYHESETGSAEVAYRQAVRRFADRVRAAEARLGGPGAGLGSGPDADAAAWRAAWD
;
A
#
# COMPACT_ATOMS: atom_id res chain seq x y z
N MET A 1 8.17 -12.04 22.50
CA MET A 1 9.28 -11.82 21.55
C MET A 1 10.64 -11.57 22.19
N ALA A 2 10.83 -10.53 23.02
CA ALA A 2 12.15 -10.20 23.59
C ALA A 2 12.84 -11.35 24.36
N ARG A 3 12.08 -12.29 24.94
CA ARG A 3 12.65 -13.51 25.54
C ARG A 3 13.15 -14.49 24.49
N ILE A 4 12.36 -14.70 23.44
CA ILE A 4 12.67 -15.65 22.36
C ILE A 4 13.90 -15.17 21.59
N ARG A 5 13.95 -13.90 21.16
CA ARG A 5 15.10 -13.33 20.47
C ARG A 5 16.40 -13.30 21.30
N ARG A 6 16.31 -13.29 22.64
CA ARG A 6 17.48 -13.31 23.52
C ARG A 6 18.09 -14.70 23.70
N HIS A 7 17.27 -15.74 23.59
CA HIS A 7 17.66 -17.10 23.95
C HIS A 7 17.61 -18.08 22.79
N GLY A 8 16.99 -17.71 21.68
CA GLY A 8 16.89 -18.50 20.46
C GLY A 8 17.96 -18.10 19.46
N ASP A 9 18.79 -19.07 19.05
CA ASP A 9 19.88 -18.83 18.10
C ASP A 9 19.34 -18.39 16.73
N TRP A 10 18.28 -19.04 16.25
CA TRP A 10 17.65 -18.67 14.98
C TRP A 10 16.92 -17.33 15.09
N GLU A 11 16.15 -17.12 16.16
CA GLU A 11 15.35 -15.91 16.35
C GLU A 11 16.21 -14.66 16.51
N SER A 12 17.36 -14.77 17.17
CA SER A 12 18.31 -13.67 17.32
C SER A 12 18.98 -13.27 16.00
N ALA A 13 19.15 -14.24 15.08
CA ALA A 13 19.79 -14.02 13.79
C ALA A 13 18.87 -13.35 12.75
N GLN A 14 17.56 -13.26 12.99
CA GLN A 14 16.62 -12.69 12.03
C GLN A 14 16.73 -11.17 11.95
N THR A 15 16.68 -10.65 10.72
CA THR A 15 16.58 -9.23 10.36
C THR A 15 15.25 -8.96 9.66
N HIS A 16 14.92 -7.68 9.42
CA HIS A 16 13.72 -7.33 8.66
C HIS A 16 13.70 -8.00 7.27
N SER A 17 14.85 -8.04 6.60
CA SER A 17 14.99 -8.60 5.27
C SER A 17 14.91 -10.13 5.26
N SER A 18 15.48 -10.82 6.26
CA SER A 18 15.48 -12.28 6.31
C SER A 18 14.10 -12.88 6.59
N LEU A 19 13.18 -12.08 7.15
CA LEU A 19 11.80 -12.51 7.46
C LEU A 19 10.83 -12.40 6.28
N LEU A 20 11.17 -11.61 5.24
CA LEU A 20 10.28 -11.37 4.11
C LEU A 20 9.81 -12.64 3.36
N PRO A 21 10.64 -13.67 3.12
CA PRO A 21 10.19 -14.90 2.47
C PRO A 21 9.06 -15.59 3.25
N TYR A 22 9.19 -15.67 4.58
CA TYR A 22 8.16 -16.24 5.45
C TYR A 22 6.89 -15.41 5.39
N LEU A 23 6.97 -14.08 5.50
CA LEU A 23 5.79 -13.21 5.37
C LEU A 23 5.02 -13.43 4.06
N VAL A 24 5.71 -13.70 2.95
CA VAL A 24 5.07 -14.01 1.67
C VAL A 24 4.36 -15.37 1.73
N GLU A 25 4.99 -16.39 2.29
CA GLU A 25 4.41 -17.73 2.49
C GLU A 25 3.15 -17.67 3.37
N GLU A 26 3.24 -17.11 4.58
CA GLU A 26 2.09 -16.95 5.51
C GLU A 26 0.93 -16.15 4.87
N THR A 27 1.25 -15.21 3.98
CA THR A 27 0.21 -14.44 3.26
C THR A 27 -0.56 -15.31 2.28
N TRP A 28 0.11 -16.27 1.62
CA TRP A 28 -0.55 -17.22 0.72
C TRP A 28 -1.34 -18.27 1.49
N GLU A 29 -0.79 -18.80 2.58
CA GLU A 29 -1.51 -19.74 3.45
C GLU A 29 -2.78 -19.10 4.02
N LEU A 30 -2.72 -17.83 4.45
CA LEU A 30 -3.92 -17.08 4.84
C LEU A 30 -4.95 -16.96 3.70
N ILE A 31 -4.50 -16.72 2.47
CA ILE A 31 -5.39 -16.63 1.30
C ILE A 31 -6.11 -17.96 1.07
N ASP A 32 -5.37 -19.07 1.17
CA ASP A 32 -5.90 -20.42 0.99
C ASP A 32 -6.89 -20.76 2.12
N ALA A 33 -6.56 -20.47 3.38
CA ALA A 33 -7.46 -20.66 4.52
C ALA A 33 -8.80 -19.89 4.38
N VAL A 34 -8.75 -18.67 3.83
CA VAL A 34 -9.97 -17.90 3.52
C VAL A 34 -10.76 -18.55 2.39
N ALA A 35 -10.09 -19.04 1.35
CA ALA A 35 -10.73 -19.68 0.21
C ALA A 35 -11.45 -20.99 0.60
N ASP A 36 -10.84 -21.76 1.49
CA ASP A 36 -11.35 -23.04 1.98
C ASP A 36 -12.37 -22.88 3.11
N ALA A 37 -12.55 -21.66 3.63
CA ALA A 37 -13.44 -21.32 4.73
C ALA A 37 -13.19 -22.15 6.01
N ASP A 38 -11.94 -22.59 6.22
CA ASP A 38 -11.51 -23.26 7.43
C ASP A 38 -11.22 -22.22 8.51
N ARG A 39 -12.03 -22.26 9.58
CA ARG A 39 -11.91 -21.31 10.68
C ARG A 39 -10.62 -21.51 11.47
N ASP A 40 -10.22 -22.76 11.71
CA ASP A 40 -9.12 -23.05 12.61
C ASP A 40 -7.79 -22.78 11.92
N GLU A 41 -7.69 -23.11 10.63
CA GLU A 41 -6.56 -22.71 9.78
C GLU A 41 -6.50 -21.17 9.65
N LEU A 42 -7.62 -20.50 9.37
CA LEU A 42 -7.67 -19.04 9.32
C LEU A 42 -7.16 -18.38 10.62
N VAL A 43 -7.49 -18.94 11.78
CA VAL A 43 -6.98 -18.43 13.07
C VAL A 43 -5.48 -18.68 13.23
N SER A 44 -4.98 -19.82 12.75
CA SER A 44 -3.54 -20.14 12.74
C SER A 44 -2.76 -19.13 11.89
N GLU A 45 -3.15 -18.97 10.63
CA GLU A 45 -2.44 -18.11 9.67
C GLU A 45 -2.48 -16.62 10.07
N LEU A 46 -3.60 -16.16 10.65
CA LEU A 46 -3.66 -14.82 11.24
C LEU A 46 -2.72 -14.68 12.44
N GLY A 47 -2.49 -15.75 13.19
CA GLY A 47 -1.51 -15.83 14.26
C GLY A 47 -0.08 -15.71 13.74
N ASP A 48 0.25 -16.35 12.62
CA ASP A 48 1.57 -16.28 12.00
C ASP A 48 1.86 -14.91 11.38
N LEU A 49 0.87 -14.25 10.77
CA LEU A 49 0.98 -12.84 10.40
C LEU A 49 1.18 -11.92 11.61
N LEU A 50 0.50 -12.18 12.73
CA LEU A 50 0.73 -11.41 13.96
C LEU A 50 2.15 -11.66 14.49
N LEU A 51 2.64 -12.89 14.42
CA LEU A 51 4.01 -13.24 14.80
C LEU A 51 5.04 -12.49 13.95
N GLN A 52 4.82 -12.35 12.64
CA GLN A 52 5.65 -11.51 11.76
C GLN A 52 5.72 -10.07 12.26
N VAL A 53 4.57 -9.43 12.54
CA VAL A 53 4.53 -8.05 13.06
C VAL A 53 5.32 -7.93 14.38
N LEU A 54 5.17 -8.91 15.27
CA LEU A 54 5.85 -8.93 16.56
C LEU A 54 7.37 -9.15 16.42
N PHE A 55 7.83 -9.91 15.42
CA PHE A 55 9.26 -10.03 15.11
C PHE A 55 9.84 -8.71 14.60
N HIS A 56 9.18 -8.06 13.63
CA HIS A 56 9.61 -6.75 13.14
C HIS A 56 9.62 -5.71 14.26
N ALA A 57 8.62 -5.70 15.15
CA ALA A 57 8.61 -4.82 16.32
C ALA A 57 9.80 -5.07 17.26
N ALA A 58 10.14 -6.34 17.51
CA ALA A 58 11.27 -6.69 18.37
C ALA A 58 12.62 -6.31 17.74
N ILE A 59 12.79 -6.49 16.43
CA ILE A 59 13.97 -6.05 15.68
C ILE A 59 14.05 -4.51 15.69
N GLY A 60 12.94 -3.79 15.48
CA GLY A 60 12.92 -2.32 15.51
C GLY A 60 13.36 -1.75 16.87
N ALA A 61 13.05 -2.46 17.96
CA ALA A 61 13.47 -2.08 19.30
C ALA A 61 14.97 -2.36 19.52
N GLU A 62 15.50 -3.36 18.83
CA GLU A 62 16.91 -3.76 18.80
C GLU A 62 17.62 -3.05 17.64
N ARG A 63 18.01 -1.77 17.80
CA ARG A 63 18.77 -0.95 16.82
C ARG A 63 19.14 -1.67 15.51
N ASP A 64 18.39 -1.39 14.44
CA ASP A 64 18.48 -2.06 13.14
C ASP A 64 19.92 -2.07 12.58
N PRO A 65 20.51 -3.24 12.26
CA PRO A 65 21.81 -3.33 11.59
C PRO A 65 21.82 -2.69 10.19
N ASP A 66 20.68 -2.72 9.49
CA ASP A 66 20.52 -2.20 8.13
C ASP A 66 20.20 -0.69 8.12
N ASP A 67 19.73 -0.13 9.26
CA ASP A 67 19.55 1.31 9.49
C ASP A 67 20.02 1.73 10.91
N PRO A 68 21.33 1.79 11.15
CA PRO A 68 21.87 2.11 12.47
C PRO A 68 21.65 3.57 12.89
N ALA A 69 21.17 4.42 11.98
CA ALA A 69 20.84 5.83 12.23
C ALA A 69 19.35 6.03 12.54
N GLY A 70 18.51 5.03 12.28
CA GLY A 70 17.08 5.04 12.59
C GLY A 70 16.80 5.12 14.09
N ALA A 71 15.75 5.86 14.46
CA ALA A 71 15.22 5.79 15.81
C ALA A 71 14.61 4.40 16.04
N PRO A 72 14.86 3.75 17.19
CA PRO A 72 14.21 2.49 17.50
C PRO A 72 12.69 2.68 17.59
N PHE A 73 11.95 1.63 17.28
CA PHE A 73 10.50 1.59 17.43
C PHE A 73 10.07 0.20 17.93
N ASP A 74 8.92 0.12 18.58
CA ASP A 74 8.39 -1.17 19.05
C ASP A 74 6.92 -1.40 18.66
N ILE A 75 6.27 -2.36 19.32
CA ILE A 75 4.88 -2.72 19.04
C ILE A 75 3.91 -1.60 19.45
N ASP A 76 4.25 -0.81 20.47
CA ASP A 76 3.43 0.30 20.91
C ASP A 76 3.49 1.43 19.88
N ASP A 77 4.67 1.71 19.31
CA ASP A 77 4.81 2.68 18.21
C ASP A 77 3.97 2.27 16.98
N ILE A 78 4.00 0.99 16.60
CA ILE A 78 3.19 0.44 15.49
C ILE A 78 1.69 0.60 15.79
N ALA A 79 1.27 0.24 17.01
CA ALA A 79 -0.12 0.36 17.43
C ALA A 79 -0.59 1.82 17.44
N GLN A 80 0.24 2.75 17.93
CA GLN A 80 -0.08 4.18 17.90
C GLN A 80 -0.16 4.72 16.48
N ALA A 81 0.77 4.34 15.59
CA ALA A 81 0.71 4.73 14.18
C ALA A 81 -0.58 4.25 13.49
N MET A 82 -1.09 3.06 13.86
CA MET A 82 -2.39 2.56 13.43
C MET A 82 -3.54 3.39 14.00
N LEU A 83 -3.57 3.61 15.32
CA LEU A 83 -4.62 4.38 16.00
C LEU A 83 -4.71 5.81 15.46
N ASP A 84 -3.58 6.48 15.28
CA ASP A 84 -3.53 7.83 14.73
C ASP A 84 -4.04 7.88 13.29
N LYS A 85 -3.76 6.84 12.50
CA LYS A 85 -4.34 6.70 11.14
C LYS A 85 -5.85 6.53 11.19
N LEU A 86 -6.37 5.73 12.11
CA LEU A 86 -7.81 5.56 12.31
C LEU A 86 -8.47 6.85 12.78
N ARG A 87 -7.86 7.58 13.72
CA ARG A 87 -8.37 8.88 14.20
C ARG A 87 -8.45 9.92 13.08
N ARG A 88 -7.49 9.93 12.15
CA ARG A 88 -7.50 10.84 11.00
C ARG A 88 -8.51 10.44 9.92
N ARG A 89 -8.65 9.14 9.61
CA ARG A 89 -9.45 8.67 8.47
C ARG A 89 -10.87 8.24 8.81
N ALA A 90 -11.10 7.86 10.06
CA ALA A 90 -12.38 7.41 10.56
C ALA A 90 -12.65 8.00 11.96
N PRO A 91 -12.68 9.34 12.11
CA PRO A 91 -12.90 10.01 13.40
C PRO A 91 -14.23 9.62 14.04
N TYR A 92 -15.21 9.17 13.25
CA TYR A 92 -16.54 8.74 13.68
C TYR A 92 -16.52 7.51 14.62
N TRP A 93 -15.42 6.75 14.70
CA TRP A 93 -15.24 5.69 15.70
C TRP A 93 -14.84 6.22 17.10
N PHE A 94 -14.30 7.43 17.18
CA PHE A 94 -13.73 8.01 18.41
C PHE A 94 -14.59 9.14 18.99
N ALA A 95 -15.78 9.38 18.43
CA ALA A 95 -16.66 10.48 18.84
C ALA A 95 -17.20 10.35 20.27
N ASP A 96 -17.21 9.14 20.86
CA ASP A 96 -17.66 8.89 22.24
C ASP A 96 -16.58 9.17 23.31
N ASP A 97 -15.29 9.06 22.96
CA ASP A 97 -14.18 9.38 23.87
C ASP A 97 -14.11 10.88 24.20
N ALA A 98 -14.61 11.73 23.30
CA ALA A 98 -14.65 13.18 23.48
C ALA A 98 -15.84 13.66 24.34
N ALA A 99 -16.91 12.85 24.45
CA ALA A 99 -18.11 13.19 25.22
C ALA A 99 -18.07 12.66 26.67
N SER A 100 -17.18 11.70 26.95
CA SER A 100 -17.03 11.08 28.28
C SER A 100 -15.95 11.73 29.15
N SER A 101 -15.21 12.72 28.64
CA SER A 101 -14.19 13.47 29.40
C SER A 101 -14.73 14.67 30.21
N ASP A 102 -16.05 14.85 30.33
CA ASP A 102 -16.67 15.87 31.21
C ASP A 102 -16.66 15.46 32.69
N GLY A 103 -15.49 15.03 33.17
CA GLY A 103 -15.25 14.59 34.54
C GLY A 103 -13.98 15.15 35.18
N ALA A 104 -13.37 16.22 34.65
CA ALA A 104 -12.45 17.08 35.40
C ALA A 104 -12.21 18.38 34.63
N ALA A 105 -12.84 19.45 35.09
CA ALA A 105 -12.60 20.80 34.59
C ALA A 105 -11.18 21.26 34.97
N SER A 106 -10.39 21.60 33.96
CA SER A 106 -9.45 22.73 34.03
C SER A 106 -9.37 23.42 32.68
N SER A 107 -10.08 24.54 32.64
CA SER A 107 -10.01 25.72 31.78
C SER A 107 -8.65 26.02 31.13
N GLU A 108 -8.59 26.04 29.79
CA GLU A 108 -8.26 27.20 28.92
C GLU A 108 -7.74 26.74 27.55
N GLY A 109 -8.42 27.13 26.46
CA GLY A 109 -7.94 26.94 25.09
C GLY A 109 -9.04 26.61 24.07
N THR A 110 -9.65 27.65 23.51
CA THR A 110 -10.63 27.61 22.42
C THR A 110 -10.13 26.84 21.19
N GLY A 111 -10.87 25.78 20.88
CA GLY A 111 -10.90 25.14 19.57
C GLY A 111 -12.04 24.13 19.57
N ALA A 112 -13.24 24.55 19.17
CA ALA A 112 -14.37 23.64 19.00
C ALA A 112 -13.98 22.55 18.01
N ARG A 113 -13.57 21.39 18.52
CA ARG A 113 -13.25 20.22 17.70
C ARG A 113 -14.59 19.72 17.16
N ALA A 114 -14.78 19.80 15.85
CA ALA A 114 -16.05 19.46 15.21
C ALA A 114 -16.52 18.08 15.68
N VAL A 115 -17.67 18.04 16.34
CA VAL A 115 -18.38 16.80 16.66
C VAL A 115 -18.87 16.23 15.35
N GLY A 116 -18.05 15.39 14.73
CA GLY A 116 -18.42 14.67 13.51
C GLY A 116 -19.54 13.66 13.77
N PRO A 117 -20.17 13.13 12.71
CA PRO A 117 -21.17 12.07 12.83
C PRO A 117 -20.58 10.84 13.52
N ARG A 118 -21.40 10.12 14.30
CA ARG A 118 -21.00 8.87 14.97
C ARG A 118 -21.08 7.68 14.01
N ALA A 119 -20.25 6.65 14.24
CA ALA A 119 -20.25 5.42 13.44
C ALA A 119 -21.65 4.78 13.33
N ALA A 120 -22.39 4.70 14.44
CA ALA A 120 -23.72 4.08 14.51
C ALA A 120 -24.80 4.75 13.64
N GLY A 121 -24.57 5.99 13.20
CA GLY A 121 -25.48 6.74 12.32
C GLY A 121 -25.09 6.75 10.85
N LEU A 122 -23.98 6.09 10.48
CA LEU A 122 -23.44 6.11 9.12
C LEU A 122 -23.61 4.76 8.45
N SER A 123 -24.13 4.75 7.23
CA SER A 123 -24.12 3.57 6.36
C SER A 123 -22.69 3.21 5.95
N ALA A 124 -22.46 1.96 5.53
CA ALA A 124 -21.17 1.51 5.03
C ALA A 124 -20.66 2.35 3.85
N ALA A 125 -21.55 2.78 2.96
CA ALA A 125 -21.20 3.65 1.83
C ALA A 125 -20.77 5.05 2.27
N GLU A 126 -21.41 5.62 3.29
CA GLU A 126 -20.99 6.90 3.84
C GLU A 126 -19.65 6.79 4.58
N GLN A 127 -19.44 5.71 5.32
CA GLN A 127 -18.16 5.42 5.97
C GLN A 127 -17.02 5.29 4.95
N ASP A 128 -17.23 4.54 3.86
CA ASP A 128 -16.23 4.43 2.79
C ASP A 128 -15.98 5.79 2.13
N ARG A 129 -17.03 6.56 1.79
CA ARG A 129 -16.87 7.90 1.21
C ARG A 129 -16.01 8.80 2.12
N LEU A 130 -16.32 8.88 3.41
CA LEU A 130 -15.56 9.68 4.38
C LEU A 130 -14.09 9.20 4.48
N TRP A 131 -13.87 7.89 4.46
CA TRP A 131 -12.53 7.31 4.46
C TRP A 131 -11.73 7.68 3.20
N GLN A 132 -12.34 7.62 2.02
CA GLN A 132 -11.69 8.01 0.76
C GLN A 132 -11.41 9.52 0.71
N GLU A 133 -12.32 10.36 1.19
CA GLU A 133 -12.14 11.82 1.31
C GLU A 133 -10.97 12.15 2.24
N ALA A 134 -10.91 11.53 3.42
CA ALA A 134 -9.80 11.73 4.35
C ALA A 134 -8.46 11.27 3.77
N LYS A 135 -8.44 10.13 3.05
CA LYS A 135 -7.26 9.68 2.29
C LYS A 135 -6.84 10.66 1.19
N ALA A 136 -7.79 11.30 0.51
CA ALA A 136 -7.51 12.31 -0.49
C ALA A 136 -6.91 13.56 0.15
N ALA A 137 -7.48 14.03 1.27
CA ALA A 137 -6.96 15.17 2.03
C ALA A 137 -5.54 14.93 2.57
N GLU A 138 -5.25 13.75 3.13
CA GLU A 138 -3.89 13.38 3.58
C GLU A 138 -2.87 13.37 2.44
N ARG A 139 -3.30 13.05 1.21
CA ARG A 139 -2.42 13.08 0.03
C ARG A 139 -2.16 14.50 -0.46
N ALA A 140 -3.14 15.40 -0.37
CA ALA A 140 -3.00 16.78 -0.81
C ALA A 140 -1.93 17.57 -0.03
N GLY A 141 -1.65 17.19 1.23
CA GLY A 141 -0.58 17.79 2.04
C GLY A 141 0.83 17.25 1.77
N ARG A 142 0.98 16.29 0.85
CA ARG A 142 2.29 15.70 0.49
C ARG A 142 2.78 16.31 -0.83
N PRO A 143 4.10 16.36 -1.06
CA PRO A 143 4.63 16.68 -2.38
C PRO A 143 3.96 15.78 -3.43
N PRO A 144 3.57 16.34 -4.59
CA PRO A 144 2.97 15.55 -5.64
C PRO A 144 3.98 14.48 -6.08
N ARG A 145 3.47 13.27 -6.27
CA ARG A 145 4.25 12.09 -6.63
C ARG A 145 4.01 11.76 -8.09
N GLY A 146 5.02 11.24 -8.78
CA GLY A 146 4.86 10.77 -10.14
C GLY A 146 3.80 9.68 -10.24
N VAL A 147 3.21 9.50 -11.42
CA VAL A 147 2.10 8.57 -11.66
C VAL A 147 2.36 7.17 -11.09
N VAL A 148 3.57 6.64 -11.29
CA VAL A 148 3.98 5.28 -10.89
C VAL A 148 4.80 5.24 -9.60
N ASP A 149 4.95 6.36 -8.90
CA ASP A 149 5.74 6.44 -7.68
C ASP A 149 5.04 5.76 -6.49
N GLY A 150 5.85 5.07 -5.67
CA GLY A 150 5.38 4.33 -4.49
C GLY A 150 4.65 3.03 -4.81
N ILE A 151 4.76 2.52 -6.04
CA ILE A 151 4.39 1.14 -6.39
C ILE A 151 5.54 0.22 -5.95
N SER A 152 5.23 -0.90 -5.28
CA SER A 152 6.21 -1.96 -5.03
C SER A 152 6.46 -2.74 -6.32
N TRP A 153 7.71 -2.80 -6.76
CA TRP A 153 8.10 -3.41 -8.04
C TRP A 153 8.31 -4.93 -7.99
N ASP A 154 8.21 -5.50 -6.79
CA ASP A 154 8.45 -6.93 -6.52
C ASP A 154 7.15 -7.73 -6.39
N MET A 155 6.00 -7.06 -6.35
CA MET A 155 4.69 -7.75 -6.39
C MET A 155 4.52 -8.58 -7.67
N PRO A 156 3.66 -9.62 -7.67
CA PRO A 156 3.43 -10.47 -8.85
C PRO A 156 3.07 -9.65 -10.09
N ALA A 157 3.58 -10.07 -11.26
CA ALA A 157 3.56 -9.25 -12.48
C ALA A 157 2.16 -8.77 -12.86
N LEU A 158 1.13 -9.62 -12.74
CA LEU A 158 -0.26 -9.27 -13.02
C LEU A 158 -0.79 -8.18 -12.07
N ALA A 159 -0.57 -8.34 -10.77
CA ALA A 159 -0.93 -7.35 -9.76
C ALA A 159 -0.20 -6.02 -9.98
N LEU A 160 1.10 -6.09 -10.33
CA LEU A 160 1.91 -4.93 -10.70
C LEU A 160 1.31 -4.20 -11.90
N GLY A 161 0.98 -4.93 -12.98
CA GLY A 161 0.37 -4.36 -14.17
C GLY A 161 -0.96 -3.70 -13.88
N GLN A 162 -1.84 -4.37 -13.14
CA GLN A 162 -3.13 -3.80 -12.74
C GLN A 162 -2.96 -2.53 -11.90
N LYS A 163 -1.97 -2.50 -10.99
CA LYS A 163 -1.66 -1.30 -10.20
C LYS A 163 -1.18 -0.15 -11.07
N VAL A 164 -0.26 -0.40 -11.99
CA VAL A 164 0.29 0.61 -12.91
C VAL A 164 -0.81 1.14 -13.83
N LEU A 165 -1.63 0.28 -14.43
CA LEU A 165 -2.76 0.68 -15.29
C LEU A 165 -3.78 1.53 -14.52
N ALA A 166 -4.14 1.13 -13.30
CA ALA A 166 -5.06 1.91 -12.47
C ALA A 166 -4.50 3.32 -12.16
N ARG A 167 -3.18 3.44 -11.95
CA ARG A 167 -2.52 4.74 -11.72
C ARG A 167 -2.48 5.60 -12.98
N ALA A 168 -2.13 5.00 -14.11
CA ALA A 168 -2.11 5.68 -15.40
C ALA A 168 -3.50 6.22 -15.76
N ALA A 169 -4.54 5.39 -15.64
CA ALA A 169 -5.92 5.80 -15.86
C ALA A 169 -6.36 6.92 -14.91
N SER A 170 -6.00 6.82 -13.61
CA SER A 170 -6.30 7.88 -12.63
C SER A 170 -5.58 9.21 -12.93
N ALA A 171 -4.46 9.16 -13.63
CA ALA A 171 -3.68 10.34 -14.06
C ALA A 171 -4.13 10.90 -15.42
N GLY A 172 -5.17 10.31 -16.03
CA GLY A 172 -5.68 10.74 -17.33
C GLY A 172 -4.87 10.26 -18.52
N VAL A 173 -3.96 9.28 -18.35
CA VAL A 173 -3.24 8.65 -19.47
C VAL A 173 -4.27 7.96 -20.37
N PRO A 174 -4.34 8.31 -21.68
CA PRO A 174 -5.30 7.72 -22.59
C PRO A 174 -5.10 6.22 -22.79
N ASP A 175 -6.21 5.51 -22.97
CA ASP A 175 -6.21 4.07 -23.20
C ASP A 175 -5.40 3.69 -24.46
N ASP A 176 -5.41 4.50 -25.51
CA ASP A 176 -4.64 4.24 -26.74
C ASP A 176 -3.11 4.27 -26.54
N LEU A 177 -2.62 4.85 -25.44
CA LEU A 177 -1.20 4.88 -25.11
C LEU A 177 -0.72 3.64 -24.34
N VAL A 178 -1.66 2.83 -23.85
CA VAL A 178 -1.35 1.57 -23.16
C VAL A 178 -0.96 0.49 -24.18
N PRO A 179 0.25 -0.11 -24.09
CA PRO A 179 0.68 -1.15 -25.01
C PRO A 179 -0.22 -2.39 -24.98
N ALA A 180 -0.38 -3.06 -26.13
CA ALA A 180 -1.21 -4.26 -26.23
C ALA A 180 -0.73 -5.40 -25.30
N GLU A 181 0.58 -5.49 -25.07
CA GLU A 181 1.21 -6.48 -24.18
C GLU A 181 0.85 -6.27 -22.71
N MET A 182 0.29 -5.11 -22.34
CA MET A 182 -0.26 -4.86 -21.01
C MET A 182 -1.70 -5.37 -20.85
N ARG A 183 -2.37 -5.72 -21.95
CA ARG A 183 -3.77 -6.18 -21.96
C ARG A 183 -3.92 -7.67 -22.18
N THR A 184 -2.92 -8.28 -22.79
CA THR A 184 -2.95 -9.70 -23.15
C THR A 184 -1.73 -10.38 -22.54
N VAL A 185 -1.97 -11.46 -21.79
CA VAL A 185 -0.93 -12.32 -21.23
C VAL A 185 -1.01 -13.67 -21.93
N HIS A 186 0.10 -14.08 -22.55
CA HIS A 186 0.22 -15.39 -23.16
C HIS A 186 0.93 -16.33 -22.19
N VAL A 187 0.26 -17.42 -21.82
CA VAL A 187 0.83 -18.48 -20.97
C VAL A 187 1.09 -19.69 -21.86
N ASP A 188 2.36 -19.99 -22.09
CA ASP A 188 2.79 -21.18 -22.81
C ASP A 188 2.91 -22.37 -21.83
N PRO A 189 2.27 -23.51 -22.09
CA PRO A 189 2.33 -24.69 -21.23
C PRO A 189 3.75 -25.28 -21.05
N ILE A 190 4.73 -24.94 -21.90
CA ILE A 190 6.09 -25.53 -21.90
C ILE A 190 7.17 -24.48 -21.53
N GLY A 191 6.83 -23.19 -21.55
CA GLY A 191 7.78 -22.07 -21.68
C GLY A 191 8.59 -21.65 -20.44
N ALA A 192 8.37 -22.22 -19.26
CA ALA A 192 9.14 -21.84 -18.06
C ALA A 192 10.54 -22.49 -18.01
N TYR A 193 10.69 -23.70 -18.56
CA TYR A 193 11.91 -24.51 -18.42
C TYR A 193 12.53 -24.95 -19.76
N HIS A 194 11.94 -24.51 -20.87
CA HIS A 194 12.43 -24.77 -22.22
C HIS A 194 12.53 -23.44 -22.97
N GLU A 195 13.54 -23.29 -23.82
CA GLU A 195 13.61 -22.21 -24.80
C GLU A 195 12.34 -22.24 -25.66
N SER A 196 11.42 -21.33 -25.37
CA SER A 196 10.18 -21.11 -26.11
C SER A 196 10.24 -19.71 -26.71
N GLU A 197 9.47 -19.48 -27.77
CA GLU A 197 9.37 -18.16 -28.40
C GLU A 197 8.85 -17.08 -27.43
N THR A 198 8.06 -17.47 -26.41
CA THR A 198 7.43 -16.55 -25.46
C THR A 198 8.14 -16.46 -24.10
N GLY A 199 8.93 -17.47 -23.72
CA GLY A 199 9.58 -17.56 -22.41
C GLY A 199 8.60 -17.60 -21.23
N SER A 200 9.05 -17.17 -20.05
CA SER A 200 8.20 -17.04 -18.85
C SER A 200 7.19 -15.90 -19.01
N ALA A 201 5.90 -16.22 -18.93
CA ALA A 201 4.81 -15.25 -18.98
C ALA A 201 4.91 -14.18 -17.87
N GLU A 202 5.36 -14.59 -16.67
CA GLU A 202 5.60 -13.67 -15.56
C GLU A 202 6.67 -12.64 -15.92
N VAL A 203 7.83 -13.11 -16.42
CA VAL A 203 8.97 -12.26 -16.73
C VAL A 203 8.64 -11.34 -17.89
N ALA A 204 8.05 -11.90 -18.95
CA ALA A 204 7.64 -11.15 -20.14
C ALA A 204 6.64 -10.04 -19.78
N TYR A 205 5.60 -10.36 -18.99
CA TYR A 205 4.61 -9.37 -18.57
C TYR A 205 5.22 -8.33 -17.63
N ARG A 206 6.04 -8.72 -16.64
CA ARG A 206 6.73 -7.77 -15.75
C ARG A 206 7.58 -6.79 -16.54
N GLN A 207 8.30 -7.26 -17.56
CA GLN A 207 9.09 -6.38 -18.42
C GLN A 207 8.22 -5.42 -19.23
N ALA A 208 7.07 -5.86 -19.75
CA ALA A 208 6.11 -4.97 -20.42
C ALA A 208 5.61 -3.87 -19.47
N VAL A 209 5.24 -4.24 -18.24
CA VAL A 209 4.80 -3.29 -17.21
C VAL A 209 5.90 -2.26 -16.90
N ARG A 210 7.16 -2.69 -16.75
CA ARG A 210 8.29 -1.80 -16.49
C ARG A 210 8.53 -0.83 -17.65
N ARG A 211 8.55 -1.32 -18.89
CA ARG A 211 8.69 -0.46 -20.09
C ARG A 211 7.58 0.58 -20.19
N PHE A 212 6.33 0.19 -19.90
CA PHE A 212 5.23 1.15 -19.89
C PHE A 212 5.39 2.19 -18.77
N ALA A 213 5.76 1.77 -17.56
CA ALA A 213 6.00 2.69 -16.46
C ALA A 213 7.12 3.68 -16.76
N ASP A 214 8.18 3.26 -17.44
CA ASP A 214 9.27 4.14 -17.88
C ASP A 214 8.78 5.16 -18.92
N ARG A 215 7.91 4.75 -19.85
CA ARG A 215 7.25 5.67 -20.79
C ARG A 215 6.37 6.70 -20.07
N VAL A 216 5.59 6.27 -19.08
CA VAL A 216 4.78 7.17 -18.25
C VAL A 216 5.66 8.20 -17.54
N ARG A 217 6.77 7.78 -16.92
CA ARG A 217 7.73 8.69 -16.26
C ARG A 217 8.34 9.68 -17.23
N ALA A 218 8.74 9.21 -18.42
CA ALA A 218 9.33 10.07 -19.44
C ALA A 218 8.33 11.13 -19.94
N ALA A 219 7.09 10.73 -20.22
CA ALA A 219 6.04 11.64 -20.65
C ALA A 219 5.67 12.64 -19.54
N GLU A 220 5.54 12.20 -18.28
CA GLU A 220 5.32 13.07 -17.13
C GLU A 220 6.45 14.10 -16.97
N ALA A 221 7.71 13.69 -17.15
CA ALA A 221 8.84 14.61 -17.11
C ALA A 221 8.76 15.68 -18.22
N ARG A 222 8.35 15.31 -19.44
CA ARG A 222 8.14 16.25 -20.55
C ARG A 222 6.99 17.23 -20.30
N LEU A 223 5.96 16.81 -19.55
CA LEU A 223 4.86 17.67 -19.10
C LEU A 223 5.26 18.65 -17.99
N GLY A 224 6.48 18.54 -17.45
CA GLY A 224 6.99 19.39 -16.37
C GLY A 224 6.88 18.78 -14.98
N GLY A 225 6.61 17.47 -14.89
CA GLY A 225 6.52 16.72 -13.64
C GLY A 225 5.09 16.41 -13.20
N PRO A 226 4.91 15.91 -11.96
CA PRO A 226 3.64 15.38 -11.49
C PRO A 226 2.46 16.36 -11.60
N GLY A 227 1.48 16.03 -12.46
CA GLY A 227 0.27 16.83 -12.68
C GLY A 227 0.48 18.15 -13.44
N ALA A 228 1.70 18.47 -13.87
CA ALA A 228 2.00 19.64 -14.68
C ALA A 228 1.58 19.43 -16.14
N GLY A 229 1.36 20.51 -16.88
CA GLY A 229 1.06 20.44 -18.32
C GLY A 229 -0.30 19.85 -18.70
N LEU A 230 -1.11 19.40 -17.73
CA LEU A 230 -2.47 18.92 -17.92
C LEU A 230 -3.46 20.09 -18.06
N GLY A 231 -4.55 19.86 -18.79
CA GLY A 231 -5.53 20.88 -19.16
C GLY A 231 -6.72 20.97 -18.19
N SER A 232 -7.75 21.70 -18.58
CA SER A 232 -8.98 21.87 -17.78
C SER A 232 -10.06 20.83 -18.10
N GLY A 233 -9.66 19.58 -18.35
CA GLY A 233 -10.60 18.49 -18.57
C GLY A 233 -10.01 17.27 -19.29
N PRO A 234 -10.75 16.14 -19.32
CA PRO A 234 -10.23 14.85 -19.78
C PRO A 234 -9.68 14.85 -21.20
N ASP A 235 -10.34 15.57 -22.12
CA ASP A 235 -9.90 15.65 -23.52
C ASP A 235 -8.59 16.43 -23.68
N ALA A 236 -8.43 17.50 -22.89
CA ALA A 236 -7.22 18.31 -22.89
C ALA A 236 -6.05 17.55 -22.24
N ASP A 237 -6.31 16.84 -21.15
CA ASP A 237 -5.34 15.97 -20.48
C ASP A 237 -4.87 14.86 -21.43
N ALA A 238 -5.82 14.22 -22.13
CA ALA A 238 -5.52 13.20 -23.11
C ALA A 238 -4.65 13.73 -24.26
N ALA A 239 -4.94 14.93 -24.76
CA ALA A 239 -4.14 15.57 -25.80
C ALA A 239 -2.73 15.91 -25.31
N ALA A 240 -2.58 16.41 -24.07
CA ALA A 240 -1.29 16.70 -23.46
C ALA A 240 -0.45 15.42 -23.28
N TRP A 241 -1.04 14.35 -22.77
CA TRP A 241 -0.38 13.05 -22.64
C TRP A 241 0.09 12.51 -23.99
N ARG A 242 -0.74 12.58 -25.03
CA ARG A 242 -0.32 12.16 -26.40
C ARG A 242 0.83 13.00 -26.92
N ALA A 243 0.78 14.32 -26.73
CA ALA A 243 1.84 15.22 -27.19
C ALA A 243 3.19 14.97 -26.47
N ALA A 244 3.14 14.51 -25.22
CA ALA A 244 4.32 14.22 -24.41
C ALA A 244 4.79 12.75 -24.49
N TRP A 245 4.07 11.87 -25.20
CA TRP A 245 4.34 10.43 -25.17
C TRP A 245 5.62 10.03 -25.91
N ASP A 246 5.84 10.64 -27.08
CA ASP A 246 7.01 10.42 -27.94
C ASP A 246 8.25 11.22 -27.50
#